data_AF-A0A7X8ILM4-F1
#
_entry.id   AF-A0A7X8ILM4-F1
#
_cell.length_a   1.000
_cell.length_b   1.000
_cell.length_c   1.000
_cell.angle_alpha   90.00
_cell.angle_beta   90.00
_cell.angle_gamma   90.00
#
_symmetry.space_group_name_H-M   'P 1'
#
loop_
_entity.id
_entity.type
_entity.pdbx_description
1 polymer ?
#
loop_
_entity_poly.entity_id
_entity_poly.type
_entity_poly.pdbx_seq_one_letter_code
_entity_poly.pdbx_strand_id
1 'polypeptide(L)'
;MKKKIEKEKRELIAGLWGDGVPYSQVRVEREIRIVDRNIGREIYYVFANINPTTIRVLQWGKDKIKDAEILQVINEVKYRGHQDGYIYWPTDRLYDSLVEANQIGTETARIIEQMHLLVVEWLGLKEVTTSSSPQT
;
A
#
# COMPACT_ATOMS: atom_id res chain seq x y z
N MET A 1 -22.97 7.63 -23.87
CA MET A 1 -21.54 7.29 -23.81
C MET A 1 -20.75 8.23 -22.89
N LYS A 2 -20.70 9.55 -23.14
CA LYS A 2 -19.95 10.52 -22.29
C LYS A 2 -20.30 10.48 -20.80
N LYS A 3 -21.59 10.45 -20.44
CA LYS A 3 -22.05 10.37 -19.03
C LYS A 3 -21.59 9.09 -18.30
N LYS A 4 -21.39 7.99 -19.02
CA LYS A 4 -20.95 6.71 -18.44
C LYS A 4 -19.46 6.76 -18.10
N ILE A 5 -18.65 7.28 -19.02
CA ILE A 5 -17.20 7.48 -18.86
C ILE A 5 -16.91 8.44 -17.69
N GLU A 6 -17.65 9.54 -17.59
CA GLU A 6 -17.51 10.49 -16.47
C GLU A 6 -17.87 9.87 -15.11
N LYS A 7 -18.88 8.99 -15.07
CA LYS A 7 -19.26 8.27 -13.86
C LYS A 7 -18.16 7.29 -13.42
N GLU A 8 -17.66 6.47 -14.36
CA GLU A 8 -16.57 5.52 -14.11
C GLU A 8 -15.30 6.22 -13.63
N LYS A 9 -14.97 7.37 -14.23
CA LYS A 9 -13.84 8.20 -13.79
C LYS A 9 -14.02 8.73 -12.37
N ARG A 10 -15.22 9.20 -12.00
CA ARG A 10 -15.51 9.67 -10.63
C ARG A 10 -15.43 8.55 -9.60
N GLU A 11 -15.95 7.36 -9.92
CA GLU A 11 -15.86 6.18 -9.05
C GLU A 11 -14.40 5.74 -8.83
N LEU A 12 -13.57 5.80 -9.87
CA LEU A 12 -12.13 5.54 -9.75
C LEU A 12 -11.44 6.57 -8.85
N ILE A 13 -11.76 7.86 -8.99
CA ILE A 13 -11.18 8.91 -8.16
C ILE A 13 -11.58 8.75 -6.69
N ALA A 14 -12.87 8.52 -6.41
CA ALA A 14 -13.35 8.28 -5.05
C ALA A 14 -12.66 7.05 -4.42
N GLY A 15 -12.54 5.98 -5.21
CA GLY A 15 -11.87 4.76 -4.78
C GLY A 15 -10.37 4.91 -4.49
N LEU A 16 -9.70 5.94 -5.03
CA LEU A 16 -8.27 6.16 -4.80
C LEU A 16 -7.98 6.69 -3.37
N TRP A 17 -8.92 7.45 -2.82
CA TRP A 17 -8.76 8.17 -1.54
C TRP A 17 -9.48 7.53 -0.36
N GLY A 18 -9.88 6.27 -0.50
CA GLY A 18 -10.48 5.51 0.61
C GLY A 18 -11.97 5.74 0.83
N ASP A 19 -12.67 6.48 -0.03
CA ASP A 19 -14.12 6.66 0.10
C ASP A 19 -14.84 5.34 -0.26
N GLY A 20 -15.11 4.53 0.77
CA GLY A 20 -15.75 3.21 0.65
C GLY A 20 -14.79 2.03 0.42
N VAL A 21 -13.48 2.26 0.47
CA VAL A 21 -12.41 1.25 0.29
C VAL A 21 -11.22 1.56 1.22
N PRO A 22 -10.33 0.60 1.52
CA PRO A 22 -9.26 0.86 2.48
C PRO A 22 -8.21 1.80 1.90
N TYR A 23 -7.65 2.66 2.76
CA TYR A 23 -6.45 3.42 2.46
C TYR A 23 -5.26 2.48 2.23
N SER A 24 -4.33 2.91 1.39
CA SER A 24 -3.01 2.29 1.36
C SER A 24 -2.24 2.68 2.63
N GLN A 25 -1.61 1.71 3.28
CA GLN A 25 -0.85 1.90 4.50
C GLN A 25 0.22 0.81 4.64
N VAL A 26 1.30 1.12 5.34
CA VAL A 26 2.32 0.14 5.74
C VAL A 26 2.27 -0.02 7.25
N ARG A 27 2.41 -1.26 7.70
CA ARG A 27 2.40 -1.62 9.12
C ARG A 27 3.71 -2.32 9.46
N VAL A 28 4.24 -1.97 10.62
CA VAL A 28 5.31 -2.70 11.30
C VAL A 28 4.71 -3.21 12.61
N GLU A 29 4.46 -4.51 12.67
CA GLU A 29 3.83 -5.15 13.83
C GLU A 29 4.88 -5.89 14.66
N ARG A 30 4.82 -5.75 15.98
CA ARG A 30 5.72 -6.42 16.94
C ARG A 30 4.98 -7.53 17.66
N GLU A 31 5.48 -8.75 17.55
CA GLU A 31 5.04 -9.92 18.30
C GLU A 31 6.11 -10.26 19.35
N ILE A 32 5.74 -10.19 20.62
CA ILE A 32 6.60 -10.61 21.74
C ILE A 32 6.19 -12.03 22.14
N ARG A 33 7.10 -13.00 22.02
CA ARG A 33 6.83 -14.38 22.46
C ARG A 33 7.24 -14.59 23.89
N ILE A 34 6.29 -15.05 24.70
CA ILE A 34 6.52 -15.52 26.06
C ILE A 34 6.76 -17.02 25.99
N VAL A 35 7.90 -17.47 26.50
CA VAL A 35 8.26 -18.89 26.60
C VAL A 35 8.64 -19.17 28.05
N ASP A 36 7.95 -20.13 28.66
CA ASP A 36 7.99 -20.40 30.10
C ASP A 36 7.73 -19.14 30.96
N ARG A 37 8.73 -18.70 31.74
CA ARG A 37 8.66 -17.51 32.60
C ARG A 37 9.45 -16.31 32.06
N ASN A 38 9.90 -16.38 30.80
CA ASN A 38 10.77 -15.38 30.19
C ASN A 38 10.20 -14.83 28.89
N ILE A 39 10.59 -13.59 28.55
CA ILE A 39 10.45 -13.07 27.19
C ILE A 39 11.46 -13.83 26.32
N GLY A 40 10.96 -14.63 25.38
CA GLY A 40 11.77 -15.55 24.59
C GLY A 40 12.39 -14.88 23.37
N ARG A 41 11.59 -14.14 22.60
CA ARG A 41 12.03 -13.42 21.38
C ARG A 41 11.02 -12.40 20.91
N GLU A 42 11.48 -11.40 20.18
CA GLU A 42 10.64 -10.45 19.47
C GLU A 42 10.69 -10.72 17.97
N ILE A 43 9.51 -10.74 17.36
CA ILE A 43 9.34 -10.93 15.93
C ILE A 43 8.66 -9.71 15.38
N TYR A 44 9.24 -9.14 14.32
CA TYR A 44 8.64 -8.03 13.61
C TYR A 44 8.13 -8.50 12.25
N TYR A 45 6.94 -8.01 11.91
CA TYR A 45 6.27 -8.25 10.64
C TYR A 45 6.12 -6.92 9.93
N VAL A 46 6.48 -6.88 8.66
CA VAL A 46 6.26 -5.70 7.80
C VAL A 46 5.35 -6.10 6.68
N PHE A 47 4.27 -5.37 6.49
CA PHE A 47 3.35 -5.58 5.38
C PHE A 47 2.61 -4.31 5.02
N ALA A 48 2.05 -4.30 3.82
CA ALA A 48 1.24 -3.21 3.34
C ALA A 48 -0.17 -3.66 3.01
N ASN A 49 -1.15 -2.87 3.41
CA ASN A 49 -2.46 -2.87 2.77
C ASN A 49 -2.40 -1.86 1.63
N ILE A 50 -2.85 -2.25 0.44
CA ILE A 50 -2.84 -1.42 -0.76
C ILE A 50 -4.27 -1.29 -1.25
N ASN A 51 -4.66 -0.05 -1.53
CA ASN A 51 -5.96 0.28 -2.06
C ASN A 51 -6.26 -0.51 -3.35
N PRO A 52 -7.44 -1.16 -3.48
CA PRO A 52 -7.79 -1.95 -4.65
C PRO A 52 -7.79 -1.18 -5.98
N THR A 53 -8.14 0.12 -5.94
CA THR A 53 -8.11 0.97 -7.14
C THR A 53 -6.69 1.18 -7.63
N THR A 54 -5.73 1.39 -6.72
CA THR A 54 -4.31 1.52 -7.07
C THR A 54 -3.83 0.28 -7.83
N ILE A 55 -4.03 -0.90 -7.27
CA ILE A 55 -3.61 -2.16 -7.91
C ILE A 55 -4.31 -2.37 -9.26
N ARG A 56 -5.63 -2.13 -9.34
CA ARG A 56 -6.40 -2.30 -10.57
C ARG A 56 -5.91 -1.39 -11.69
N VAL A 57 -5.67 -0.11 -11.41
CA VAL A 57 -5.19 0.85 -12.42
C VAL A 57 -3.78 0.48 -12.88
N LEU A 58 -2.90 0.11 -11.95
CA LEU A 58 -1.54 -0.31 -12.27
C LEU A 58 -1.51 -1.61 -13.08
N GLN A 59 -2.39 -2.57 -12.79
CA GLN A 59 -2.54 -3.78 -13.58
C GLN A 59 -3.00 -3.50 -15.03
N TRP A 60 -3.90 -2.53 -15.24
CA TRP A 60 -4.33 -2.14 -16.59
C TRP A 60 -3.20 -1.55 -17.43
N GLY A 61 -2.26 -0.85 -16.79
CA GLY A 61 -1.11 -0.23 -17.45
C GLY A 61 0.21 -0.95 -17.19
N LYS A 62 0.19 -2.22 -16.75
CA LYS A 62 1.38 -2.93 -16.25
C LYS A 62 2.55 -2.88 -17.24
N ASP A 63 2.28 -3.02 -18.53
CA ASP A 63 3.30 -3.01 -19.60
C ASP A 63 4.02 -1.66 -19.76
N LYS A 64 3.48 -0.58 -19.18
CA LYS A 64 4.08 0.76 -19.17
C LYS A 64 4.97 1.00 -17.96
N ILE A 65 4.90 0.14 -16.94
CA ILE A 65 5.67 0.28 -15.71
C ILE A 65 7.08 -0.23 -15.97
N LYS A 66 8.07 0.63 -15.72
CA LYS A 66 9.51 0.29 -15.85
C LYS A 66 10.18 0.03 -14.50
N ASP A 67 9.55 0.50 -13.43
CA ASP A 67 10.05 0.34 -12.08
C ASP A 67 9.89 -1.11 -11.61
N ALA A 68 11.02 -1.76 -11.31
CA ALA A 68 11.06 -3.17 -10.95
C ALA A 68 10.41 -3.45 -9.58
N GLU A 69 10.53 -2.52 -8.63
CA GLU A 69 9.98 -2.66 -7.28
C GLU A 69 8.45 -2.56 -7.33
N ILE A 70 7.92 -1.60 -8.09
CA ILE A 70 6.47 -1.50 -8.34
C ILE A 70 5.95 -2.77 -9.03
N LEU A 71 6.66 -3.27 -10.04
CA LEU A 71 6.28 -4.51 -10.72
C LEU A 71 6.28 -5.71 -9.76
N GLN A 72 7.26 -5.81 -8.87
CA GLN A 72 7.32 -6.86 -7.85
C GLN A 72 6.10 -6.81 -6.95
N VAL A 73 5.75 -5.63 -6.40
CA VAL A 73 4.55 -5.46 -5.57
C VAL A 73 3.30 -5.94 -6.32
N ILE A 74 3.09 -5.48 -7.56
CA ILE A 74 1.92 -5.86 -8.37
C ILE A 74 1.85 -7.37 -8.62
N ASN A 75 2.98 -8.05 -8.73
CA ASN A 75 3.04 -9.50 -8.97
C ASN A 75 2.74 -10.33 -7.72
N GLU A 76 3.08 -9.81 -6.53
CA GLU A 76 3.04 -10.57 -5.29
C GLU A 76 1.83 -10.26 -4.40
N VAL A 77 1.19 -9.11 -4.61
CA VAL A 77 0.01 -8.70 -3.84
C VAL A 77 -1.12 -9.72 -3.89
N LYS A 78 -1.79 -9.93 -2.75
CA LYS A 78 -2.95 -10.82 -2.64
C LYS A 78 -4.15 -10.08 -2.11
N TYR A 79 -5.28 -10.14 -2.82
CA TYR A 79 -6.52 -9.54 -2.35
C TYR A 79 -7.06 -10.30 -1.12
N ARG A 80 -7.39 -9.57 -0.05
CA ARG A 80 -7.87 -10.12 1.23
C ARG A 80 -9.27 -9.68 1.62
N GLY A 81 -9.92 -8.87 0.79
CA GLY A 81 -11.31 -8.45 0.97
C GLY A 81 -11.46 -6.94 1.04
N HIS A 82 -12.69 -6.49 1.27
CA HIS A 82 -13.02 -5.06 1.25
C HIS A 82 -12.42 -4.28 2.42
N GLN A 83 -12.13 -4.91 3.55
CA GLN A 83 -11.55 -4.22 4.70
C GLN A 83 -10.02 -4.03 4.57
N ASP A 84 -9.33 -5.01 3.99
CA ASP A 84 -7.86 -5.03 3.94
C ASP A 84 -7.29 -4.66 2.56
N GLY A 85 -8.10 -4.75 1.50
CA GLY A 85 -7.63 -4.52 0.14
C GLY A 85 -6.66 -5.59 -0.33
N TYR A 86 -5.57 -5.17 -0.96
CA TYR A 86 -4.46 -6.05 -1.35
C TYR A 86 -3.38 -6.03 -0.28
N ILE A 87 -2.88 -7.21 0.10
CA ILE A 87 -1.76 -7.31 1.04
C ILE A 87 -0.47 -7.67 0.32
N TYR A 88 0.59 -6.90 0.60
CA TYR A 88 1.96 -7.16 0.17
C TYR A 88 2.87 -7.40 1.39
N TRP A 89 3.75 -8.38 1.30
CA TRP A 89 4.72 -8.75 2.33
C TRP A 89 6.12 -8.59 1.76
N PRO A 90 6.82 -7.45 2.00
CA PRO A 90 8.18 -7.22 1.50
C PRO A 90 9.20 -8.21 2.10
N THR A 91 8.87 -8.80 3.24
CA THR A 91 9.68 -9.79 3.95
C THR A 91 8.75 -10.71 4.73
N ASP A 92 9.28 -11.85 5.21
CA ASP A 92 8.55 -12.75 6.10
C ASP A 92 8.60 -12.24 7.54
N ARG A 93 9.61 -12.67 8.31
CA ARG A 93 9.77 -12.37 9.74
C ARG A 93 11.15 -11.84 10.02
N LEU A 94 11.23 -10.79 10.81
CA LEU A 94 12.49 -10.23 11.30
C LEU A 94 12.61 -10.54 12.80
N TYR A 95 13.75 -11.08 13.22
CA TYR A 95 13.98 -11.44 14.61
C TYR A 95 14.80 -10.35 15.30
N ASP A 96 14.28 -9.86 16.42
CA ASP A 96 14.97 -8.94 17.34
C ASP A 96 15.58 -7.67 16.66
N SER A 97 14.99 -7.22 15.55
CA SER A 97 15.52 -6.14 14.71
C SER A 97 14.44 -5.11 14.35
N LEU A 98 14.07 -4.25 15.32
CA LEU A 98 13.13 -3.15 15.10
C LEU A 98 13.65 -2.14 14.07
N VAL A 99 14.96 -1.87 14.07
CA VAL A 99 15.58 -0.89 13.17
C VAL A 99 15.40 -1.31 11.71
N GLU A 100 15.70 -2.56 11.40
CA GLU A 100 15.53 -3.12 10.05
C GLU A 100 14.04 -3.18 9.66
N ALA A 101 13.17 -3.58 10.59
CA ALA A 101 11.72 -3.59 10.33
C ALA A 101 11.18 -2.20 9.96
N ASN A 102 11.62 -1.17 10.67
CA ASN A 102 11.25 0.22 10.37
C ASN A 102 11.87 0.71 9.05
N GLN A 103 13.09 0.30 8.72
CA GLN A 103 13.72 0.63 7.45
C GLN A 103 12.93 0.03 6.28
N ILE A 104 12.65 -1.27 6.32
CA ILE A 104 11.84 -1.97 5.30
C ILE A 104 10.44 -1.36 5.23
N GLY A 105 9.83 -1.03 6.37
CA GLY A 105 8.54 -0.34 6.40
C GLY A 105 8.57 1.02 5.69
N THR A 106 9.63 1.81 5.90
CA THR A 106 9.82 3.11 5.24
C THR A 106 10.05 2.96 3.74
N GLU A 107 10.88 2.02 3.32
CA GLU A 107 11.14 1.72 1.91
C GLU A 107 9.86 1.25 1.20
N THR A 108 9.11 0.34 1.84
CA THR A 108 7.81 -0.13 1.33
C THR A 108 6.80 1.01 1.20
N ALA A 109 6.77 1.94 2.15
CA ALA A 109 5.88 3.09 2.10
C ALA A 109 6.19 4.00 0.90
N ARG A 110 7.48 4.22 0.60
CA ARG A 110 7.91 5.01 -0.57
C ARG A 110 7.51 4.35 -1.88
N ILE A 111 7.65 3.02 -2.00
CA ILE A 111 7.21 2.29 -3.20
C ILE A 111 5.70 2.47 -3.41
N ILE A 112 4.91 2.37 -2.34
CA ILE A 112 3.44 2.52 -2.41
C ILE A 112 3.03 3.96 -2.70
N GLU A 113 3.77 4.95 -2.19
CA GLU A 113 3.59 6.35 -2.54
C GLU A 113 3.83 6.57 -4.04
N GLN A 114 4.93 6.03 -4.59
CA GLN A 114 5.22 6.10 -6.03
C GLN A 114 4.14 5.42 -6.88
N MET A 115 3.65 4.26 -6.44
CA MET A 115 2.50 3.60 -7.06
C MET A 115 1.27 4.52 -7.12
N HIS A 116 1.00 5.27 -6.04
CA HIS A 116 -0.11 6.19 -5.97
C HIS A 116 0.07 7.39 -6.90
N LEU A 117 1.27 7.99 -6.91
CA LEU A 117 1.62 9.10 -7.81
C LEU A 117 1.46 8.69 -9.29
N LEU A 118 1.89 7.48 -9.65
CA LEU A 118 1.74 6.94 -11.00
C LEU A 118 0.26 6.79 -11.40
N VAL A 119 -0.60 6.37 -10.47
CA VAL A 119 -2.06 6.29 -10.69
C VAL A 119 -2.67 7.68 -10.85
N VAL A 120 -2.29 8.65 -10.02
CA VAL A 120 -2.71 10.06 -10.12
C VAL A 120 -2.35 10.62 -11.50
N GLU A 121 -1.11 10.39 -11.95
CA GLU A 121 -0.62 10.80 -13.27
C GLU A 121 -1.45 10.16 -14.39
N TRP A 122 -1.62 8.84 -14.38
CA TRP A 122 -2.34 8.11 -15.43
C TRP A 122 -3.83 8.48 -15.52
N LEU A 123 -4.43 8.89 -14.42
CA LEU A 123 -5.82 9.37 -14.39
C LEU A 123 -5.94 10.86 -14.75
N GLY A 124 -4.82 11.56 -14.93
CA GLY A 124 -4.77 12.99 -15.22
C GLY A 124 -5.36 13.83 -14.09
N LEU A 125 -5.19 13.38 -12.85
CA LEU A 125 -5.62 14.13 -11.67
C LEU A 125 -4.54 15.17 -11.37
N LYS A 126 -4.93 16.45 -11.32
CA LYS A 126 -4.04 17.47 -10.78
C LYS A 126 -3.79 17.10 -9.32
N GLU A 127 -2.53 17.15 -8.88
CA GLU A 127 -2.23 17.10 -7.44
C GLU A 127 -3.07 18.19 -6.77
N VAL A 128 -4.14 17.79 -6.09
CA VAL A 128 -4.71 18.61 -5.05
C VAL A 128 -3.68 18.48 -3.95
N THR A 129 -2.81 19.48 -3.80
CA THR A 129 -1.96 19.62 -2.62
C THR A 129 -2.88 19.59 -1.41
N THR A 130 -3.10 18.42 -0.84
CA THR A 130 -3.68 18.27 0.47
C THR A 130 -2.61 18.80 1.42
N SER A 131 -2.73 20.07 1.77
CA SER A 131 -2.12 20.62 2.97
C SER A 131 -2.76 19.93 4.18
N SER A 132 -2.40 18.66 4.41
CA SER A 132 -2.63 18.05 5.71
C SER A 132 -1.51 18.55 6.61
N SER A 133 -1.81 19.61 7.35
CA SER A 133 -1.03 20.01 8.52
C SER A 133 -0.76 18.76 9.38
N PRO A 134 0.44 18.61 9.97
CA PRO A 134 0.64 17.58 10.98
C PRO A 134 -0.38 17.83 12.09
N GLN A 135 -1.23 16.85 12.38
CA GLN A 135 -1.97 16.86 13.63
C GLN A 135 -0.93 16.66 14.74
N THR A 136 -0.83 17.69 15.58
CA THR A 136 0.05 17.85 16.74
C THR A 136 -0.02 16.68 17.72
#